data_AF-A0A2N6EN50-F1
#
_entry.id   AF-A0A2N6EN50-F1
#
_cell.length_a   1.000
_cell.length_b   1.000
_cell.length_c   1.000
_cell.angle_alpha   90.00
_cell.angle_beta   90.00
_cell.angle_gamma   90.00
#
_symmetry.space_group_name_H-M   'P 1'
#
loop_
_entity.id
_entity.type
_entity.pdbx_description
1 polymer ?
#
loop_
_entity_poly.entity_id
_entity_poly.type
_entity_poly.pdbx_seq_one_letter_code
_entity_poly.pdbx_strand_id
1 'polypeptide(L)' 'MSTQEQSPWICHVCDRRFTDGEADACSVCYKITCSLHLKRVPVEKESGLLVLEPICLHCEMAKMV' A
#
# COMPACT_ATOMS: atom_id res chain seq x y z
N MET A 1 11.35 -7.38 -27.54
CA MET A 1 11.21 -6.72 -26.22
C MET A 1 9.88 -7.17 -25.67
N SER A 2 9.86 -7.97 -24.60
CA SER A 2 8.62 -8.41 -23.95
C SER A 2 8.04 -7.24 -23.17
N THR A 3 7.02 -6.59 -23.71
CA THR A 3 6.18 -5.65 -22.96
C THR A 3 5.51 -6.46 -21.85
N GLN A 4 5.97 -6.31 -20.60
CA GLN A 4 5.27 -6.88 -19.45
C GLN A 4 3.88 -6.24 -19.41
N GLU A 5 2.85 -7.00 -19.77
CA GLU A 5 1.46 -6.57 -19.61
C GLU A 5 1.20 -6.38 -18.12
N GLN A 6 1.17 -5.13 -17.66
CA GLN A 6 0.73 -4.82 -16.32
C GLN A 6 -0.78 -5.06 -16.27
N SER A 7 -1.20 -6.02 -15.45
CA SER A 7 -2.62 -6.23 -15.20
C SER A 7 -3.20 -4.98 -14.53
N PRO A 8 -4.32 -4.44 -15.03
CA PRO A 8 -4.93 -3.27 -14.43
C PRO A 8 -5.36 -3.58 -13.00
N TRP A 9 -5.22 -2.60 -12.11
CA TRP A 9 -5.53 -2.72 -10.70
C TRP A 9 -6.32 -1.50 -10.22
N ILE A 10 -6.94 -1.60 -9.05
CA ILE A 10 -7.78 -0.55 -8.46
C ILE A 10 -7.24 -0.23 -7.09
N CYS A 11 -7.02 1.06 -6.81
CA CYS A 11 -6.70 1.50 -5.46
C CYS A 11 -7.93 1.35 -4.57
N HIS A 12 -7.83 0.60 -3.47
CA HIS A 12 -8.98 0.38 -2.59
C HIS A 12 -9.40 1.62 -1.77
N VAL A 13 -8.59 2.68 -1.77
CA VAL A 13 -8.85 3.92 -1.00
C VAL A 13 -9.65 4.93 -1.83
N CYS A 14 -9.29 5.11 -3.11
CA CYS A 14 -9.93 6.09 -3.98
C CYS A 14 -10.70 5.49 -5.16
N ASP A 15 -10.73 4.16 -5.28
CA ASP A 15 -11.39 3.38 -6.33
C ASP A 15 -10.97 3.75 -7.77
N ARG A 16 -9.89 4.52 -7.93
CA ARG A 16 -9.31 4.81 -9.23
C ARG A 16 -8.69 3.52 -9.79
N ARG A 17 -9.04 3.21 -11.03
CA ARG A 17 -8.42 2.17 -11.84
C ARG A 17 -7.13 2.69 -12.46
N PHE A 18 -6.08 1.89 -12.39
CA PHE A 18 -4.77 2.14 -12.97
C PHE A 18 -4.48 1.04 -13.98
N THR A 19 -3.96 1.43 -15.14
CA THR A 19 -3.47 0.52 -16.19
C THR A 19 -1.94 0.50 -16.26
N ASP A 20 -1.29 1.37 -15.48
CA ASP A 20 0.14 1.59 -15.39
C ASP A 20 0.51 2.05 -13.98
N GLY A 21 1.82 2.11 -13.70
CA GLY A 21 2.37 2.62 -12.46
C GLY A 21 2.47 1.59 -11.33
N GLU A 22 3.11 2.02 -10.24
CA GLU A 22 3.38 1.16 -9.09
C GLU A 22 2.21 1.11 -8.12
N ALA A 23 1.90 -0.10 -7.67
CA ALA A 23 0.97 -0.38 -6.59
C ALA A 23 1.67 -1.26 -5.57
N ASP A 24 1.28 -1.14 -4.31
CA ASP A 24 1.74 -2.03 -3.25
C ASP A 24 0.58 -2.32 -2.30
N ALA A 25 0.69 -3.43 -1.56
CA ALA A 25 -0.34 -3.88 -0.64
C ALA A 25 -0.14 -3.28 0.74
N CYS A 26 -1.24 -2.90 1.40
CA CYS A 26 -1.17 -2.51 2.81
C CYS A 26 -0.80 -3.71 3.70
N SER A 27 0.19 -3.57 4.58
CA SER A 27 0.58 -4.60 5.56
C SER A 27 -0.50 -4.93 6.60
N VAL A 28 -1.55 -4.11 6.72
CA VAL A 28 -2.62 -4.27 7.72
C VAL A 28 -3.87 -4.93 7.11
N CYS A 29 -4.40 -4.37 6.01
CA CYS A 29 -5.62 -4.87 5.39
C CYS A 29 -5.39 -5.67 4.11
N TYR A 30 -4.14 -5.79 3.64
CA TYR A 30 -3.73 -6.56 2.47
C TYR A 30 -4.37 -6.15 1.14
N LYS A 31 -4.96 -4.95 1.08
CA LYS A 31 -5.56 -4.40 -0.14
C LYS A 31 -4.56 -3.56 -0.94
N ILE A 32 -4.69 -3.61 -2.27
CA ILE A 32 -3.85 -2.86 -3.22
C ILE A 32 -4.15 -1.35 -3.12
N THR A 33 -3.10 -0.55 -3.04
CA THR A 33 -3.20 0.90 -2.83
C THR A 33 -2.23 1.64 -3.75
N CYS A 34 -2.66 2.78 -4.30
CA CYS A 34 -1.76 3.63 -5.06
C CYS A 34 -0.78 4.37 -4.13
N SER A 35 0.37 4.79 -4.66
CA SER A 35 1.42 5.47 -3.90
C SER A 35 0.97 6.75 -3.18
N LEU A 36 -0.10 7.41 -3.65
CA LEU A 36 -0.67 8.59 -2.97
C LEU A 36 -1.42 8.25 -1.68
N HIS A 37 -1.99 7.04 -1.59
CA HIS A 37 -2.80 6.60 -0.45
C HIS A 37 -2.10 5.53 0.39
N LEU A 38 -0.83 5.24 0.10
CA LEU A 38 0.00 4.28 0.80
C LEU A 38 1.23 4.97 1.37
N LYS A 39 1.37 4.95 2.70
CA LYS A 39 2.52 5.54 3.39
C LYS A 39 3.43 4.46 3.94
N ARG A 40 4.73 4.75 4.03
CA ARG A 40 5.70 3.90 4.73
C ARG A 40 5.83 4.37 6.17
N VAL A 41 5.32 3.57 7.10
CA VAL A 41 5.24 3.91 8.54
C VAL A 41 6.21 3.01 9.32
N PRO A 42 7.01 3.54 10.26
CA PRO A 42 7.85 2.72 11.12
C PRO A 42 6.99 1.86 12.06
N VAL A 43 7.22 0.56 12.04
CA VAL A 43 6.59 -0.44 12.91
C VAL A 43 7.68 -1.23 13.61
N GLU A 44 7.61 -1.32 14.93
CA GLU A 44 8.52 -2.15 15.71
C GLU A 44 8.18 -3.63 15.52
N LYS A 45 9.17 -4.43 15.14
CA LYS A 45 9.06 -5.88 15.02
C LYS A 45 9.45 -6.57 16.33
N GLU A 46 9.10 -7.84 16.47
CA GLU A 46 9.46 -8.66 17.63
C GLU A 46 10.97 -8.71 17.91
N SER A 47 11.80 -8.47 16.88
CA SER A 47 13.26 -8.35 17.02
C SER A 47 13.73 -7.04 17.66
N GLY A 48 12.83 -6.11 17.99
CA GLY A 48 13.14 -4.75 18.43
C GLY A 48 13.58 -3.81 17.31
N LEU A 49 13.56 -4.27 16.05
CA LEU A 49 13.91 -3.45 14.89
C LEU A 49 12.69 -2.65 14.42
N LEU A 50 12.89 -1.36 14.16
CA LEU A 50 11.92 -0.52 13.46
C LEU A 50 12.02 -0.77 11.95
N VAL A 51 10.94 -1.26 11.36
CA VAL A 51 10.84 -1.53 9.92
C VAL A 51 9.78 -0.62 9.31
N LEU A 52 10.08 -0.03 8.15
CA LEU A 52 9.11 0.75 7.39
C LEU A 52 8.13 -0.18 6.66
N GLU A 53 6.88 -0.18 7.09
CA GLU A 53 5.82 -0.97 6.48
C GLU A 53 4.86 -0.12 5.65
N PRO A 54 4.41 -0.61 4.47
CA PRO A 54 3.38 0.04 3.68
C PRO A 54 2.02 -0.04 4.38
N ILE A 55 1.45 1.10 4.77
CA ILE A 55 0.14 1.21 5.42
C ILE A 55 -0.75 2.15 4.61
N CYS A 56 -1.97 1.73 4.28
CA CYS A 56 -2.91 2.58 3.57
C CYS A 56 -3.52 3.64 4.49
N LEU A 57 -3.98 4.75 3.91
CA LEU A 57 -4.53 5.88 4.66
C LEU A 57 -5.67 5.48 5.61
N HIS A 58 -6.56 4.57 5.21
CA HIS A 58 -7.64 4.09 6.09
C HIS A 58 -7.11 3.37 7.33
N CYS A 59 -6.13 2.48 7.17
CA CYS A 59 -5.53 1.76 8.30
C CYS A 59 -4.66 2.67 9.17
N GLU A 60 -4.01 3.68 8.59
CA GLU A 60 -3.27 4.69 9.35
C GLU A 60 -4.22 5.52 10.23
N MET A 61 -5.33 6.02 9.67
CA MET A 61 -6.31 6.81 10.40
C MET A 61 -6.99 5.99 11.53
N ALA A 62 -7.25 4.71 11.30
CA ALA A 62 -7.83 3.82 12.32
C ALA A 62 -6.91 3.59 13.53
N LYS A 63 -5.59 3.80 13.41
CA LYS A 63 -4.64 3.70 14.54
C LYS A 63 -4.62 4.95 15.42
N MET A 64 -5.23 6.05 15.00
CA MET A 64 -5.26 7.32 15.74
C MET A 64 -6.52 7.50 16.60
N VAL A 65 -7.36 6.47 16.69
CA VAL A 65 -8.62 6.45 17.48
C VAL A 65 -8.47 5.53 18.68
#